data_AF-J2J8S9-F1
#
_entry.id   AF-J2J8S9-F1
#
_cell.length_a   1.000
_cell.length_b   1.000
_cell.length_c   1.000
_cell.angle_alpha   90.00
_cell.angle_beta   90.00
_cell.angle_gamma   90.00
#
_symmetry.space_group_name_H-M   'P 1'
#
loop_
_entity.id
_entity.type
_entity.pdbx_description
1 polymer ?
#
loop_
_entity_poly.entity_id
_entity_poly.type
_entity_poly.pdbx_seq_one_letter_code
_entity_poly.pdbx_strand_id
1 'polypeptide(L)'
;MKKENKHSLYSIVRNGTNETATAIDNLVYSYGPTNATNQLTKVADSSNKTLGFVDSAANSVDDYSYDANGNMTKDNNKNITAITYNHLNLPIKITFATTGNIVYIYNAAGQKVQKVVTITSPASTTTTDYLGGYQYLNTVLQFFPTAEGYVEAVTASSFKYVYQYKDHLGNVRLSYKDSDGNGSIAAAEILEQNDYYPFGLKHTGYGPVIQSTNPALKYKYNGKELQDELGLNFYDYGARNYDPALGRWMNMDPLAEKGRRWSPYNYAMDNPVYFIDPDGMGNVSDVLVVNYSI
;
A
#
# COMPACT_ATOMS: atom_id res chain seq x y z
N MET A 1 9.52 -19.33 -30.15
CA MET A 1 8.21 -18.70 -29.86
C MET A 1 8.46 -17.63 -28.80
N LYS A 2 8.60 -16.35 -29.18
CA LYS A 2 8.79 -15.26 -28.20
C LYS A 2 7.44 -15.04 -27.51
N LYS A 3 7.31 -15.43 -26.25
CA LYS A 3 6.16 -15.03 -25.44
C LYS A 3 6.29 -13.54 -25.20
N GLU A 4 5.54 -12.75 -25.93
CA GLU A 4 5.35 -11.34 -25.61
C GLU A 4 4.86 -11.23 -24.15
N ASN A 5 5.29 -10.17 -23.46
CA ASN A 5 4.95 -9.85 -22.08
C ASN A 5 3.47 -9.40 -21.97
N LYS A 6 2.56 -10.31 -22.30
CA LYS A 6 1.12 -10.07 -22.28
C LYS A 6 0.70 -9.79 -20.82
N HIS A 7 -0.05 -8.71 -20.61
CA HIS A 7 -0.65 -8.31 -19.34
C HIS A 7 0.33 -7.77 -18.26
N SER A 8 1.42 -7.16 -18.71
CA SER A 8 2.16 -6.19 -17.90
C SER A 8 1.62 -4.78 -18.16
N LEU A 9 1.59 -3.93 -17.14
CA LEU A 9 1.18 -2.52 -17.29
C LEU A 9 2.21 -1.74 -18.10
N TYR A 10 1.81 -1.12 -19.20
CA TYR A 10 2.71 -0.32 -20.05
C TYR A 10 2.58 1.18 -19.84
N SER A 11 1.41 1.63 -19.38
CA SER A 11 1.18 3.03 -19.06
C SER A 11 0.10 3.21 -18.01
N ILE A 12 0.19 4.32 -17.27
CA ILE A 12 -0.86 4.82 -16.39
C ILE A 12 -0.94 6.32 -16.60
N VAL A 13 -2.16 6.84 -16.81
CA VAL A 13 -2.44 8.27 -16.81
C VAL A 13 -3.35 8.57 -15.62
N ARG A 14 -2.97 9.56 -14.81
CA ARG A 14 -3.78 10.03 -13.68
C ARG A 14 -3.97 11.52 -13.74
N ASN A 15 -5.18 11.97 -13.42
CA ASN A 15 -5.56 13.38 -13.38
C ASN A 15 -6.32 13.69 -12.09
N GLY A 16 -6.11 14.89 -11.55
CA GLY A 16 -6.98 15.50 -10.56
C GLY A 16 -6.52 15.40 -9.11
N THR A 17 -5.89 16.45 -8.59
CA THR A 17 -5.70 16.67 -7.14
C THR A 17 -6.75 17.62 -6.52
N ASN A 18 -7.63 18.16 -7.34
CA ASN A 18 -8.61 19.16 -6.97
C ASN A 18 -9.80 19.04 -7.94
N GLU A 19 -10.84 19.84 -7.76
CA GLU A 19 -12.00 19.90 -8.68
C GLU A 19 -11.64 20.27 -10.15
N THR A 20 -10.37 20.59 -10.43
CA THR A 20 -9.81 20.75 -11.77
C THR A 20 -8.99 19.55 -12.21
N ALA A 21 -9.24 19.08 -13.42
CA ALA A 21 -8.52 17.98 -14.06
C ALA A 21 -7.09 18.39 -14.46
N THR A 22 -6.16 18.38 -13.51
CA THR A 22 -4.73 18.56 -13.74
C THR A 22 -4.05 17.20 -13.90
N ALA A 23 -3.25 17.01 -14.94
CA ALA A 23 -2.45 15.80 -15.10
C ALA A 23 -1.42 15.68 -13.98
N ILE A 24 -1.45 14.56 -13.27
CA ILE A 24 -0.50 14.25 -12.19
C ILE A 24 0.50 13.19 -12.60
N ASP A 25 0.10 12.26 -13.47
CA ASP A 25 0.98 11.21 -13.97
C ASP A 25 0.69 10.91 -15.44
N ASN A 26 1.75 10.70 -16.20
CA ASN A 26 1.74 10.08 -17.52
C ASN A 26 2.92 9.11 -17.59
N LEU A 27 2.71 7.95 -16.96
CA LEU A 27 3.72 6.93 -16.70
C LEU A 27 3.92 6.03 -17.91
N VAL A 28 5.17 5.71 -18.21
CA VAL A 28 5.57 4.70 -19.20
C VAL A 28 6.50 3.69 -18.55
N TYR A 29 6.11 2.42 -18.60
CA TYR A 29 6.82 1.32 -17.96
C TYR A 29 7.78 0.66 -18.94
N SER A 30 9.02 0.46 -18.51
CA SER A 30 10.05 -0.28 -19.24
C SER A 30 10.42 -1.54 -18.48
N TYR A 31 10.59 -2.65 -19.19
CA TYR A 31 10.86 -3.94 -18.59
C TYR A 31 12.23 -4.49 -19.04
N GLY A 32 12.73 -5.51 -18.33
CA GLY A 32 14.00 -6.18 -18.60
C GLY A 32 14.19 -6.58 -20.08
N PRO A 33 15.42 -6.94 -20.48
CA PRO A 33 15.99 -6.68 -21.81
C PRO A 33 14.97 -6.79 -22.95
N THR A 34 14.75 -5.66 -23.65
CA THR A 34 13.81 -5.52 -24.78
C THR A 34 12.34 -5.81 -24.47
N ASN A 35 11.88 -5.53 -23.24
CA ASN A 35 10.53 -5.83 -22.76
C ASN A 35 10.16 -7.33 -22.82
N ALA A 36 11.17 -8.20 -22.73
CA ALA A 36 11.00 -9.65 -22.82
C ALA A 36 10.66 -10.31 -21.48
N THR A 37 10.71 -9.56 -20.38
CA THR A 37 10.43 -10.03 -19.02
C THR A 37 9.33 -9.19 -18.39
N ASN A 38 8.75 -9.66 -17.29
CA ASN A 38 7.77 -8.96 -16.47
C ASN A 38 8.40 -8.16 -15.30
N GLN A 39 9.72 -8.19 -15.18
CA GLN A 39 10.49 -7.40 -14.22
C GLN A 39 10.62 -5.96 -14.72
N LEU A 40 10.13 -5.02 -13.90
CA LEU A 40 10.16 -3.59 -14.18
C LEU A 40 11.60 -3.10 -14.11
N THR A 41 12.10 -2.35 -15.08
CA THR A 41 13.43 -1.73 -14.97
C THR A 41 13.34 -0.25 -14.68
N LYS A 42 12.33 0.42 -15.24
CA LYS A 42 12.14 1.86 -15.10
C LYS A 42 10.68 2.27 -15.32
N VAL A 43 10.27 3.36 -14.67
CA VAL A 43 9.04 4.07 -14.98
C VAL A 43 9.36 5.53 -15.20
N ALA A 44 9.09 6.01 -16.42
CA ALA A 44 9.27 7.43 -16.75
C ALA A 44 7.92 8.16 -16.59
N ASP A 45 7.92 9.29 -15.88
CA ASP A 45 6.78 10.20 -15.85
C ASP A 45 7.06 11.43 -16.72
N SER A 46 6.16 11.69 -17.68
CA SER A 46 6.20 12.84 -18.58
C SER A 46 5.31 14.01 -18.13
N SER A 47 4.74 13.93 -16.93
CA SER A 47 3.87 14.96 -16.35
C SER A 47 4.48 15.57 -15.07
N ASN A 48 3.66 15.81 -14.04
CA ASN A 48 4.06 16.49 -12.82
C ASN A 48 4.78 15.55 -11.84
N LYS A 49 6.10 15.70 -11.74
CA LYS A 49 6.97 14.90 -10.87
C LYS A 49 6.87 15.18 -9.36
N THR A 50 5.90 15.98 -8.91
CA THR A 50 5.73 16.34 -7.49
C THR A 50 4.53 15.64 -6.84
N LEU A 51 3.70 14.96 -7.62
CA LEU A 51 2.48 14.31 -7.17
C LEU A 51 2.43 12.87 -7.72
N GLY A 52 1.63 12.00 -7.09
CA GLY A 52 1.46 10.63 -7.54
C GLY A 52 2.77 9.82 -7.51
N PHE A 53 3.23 9.35 -8.66
CA PHE A 53 4.52 8.68 -8.77
C PHE A 53 5.64 9.71 -8.91
N VAL A 54 6.48 9.79 -7.88
CA VAL A 54 7.66 10.65 -7.91
C VAL A 54 8.82 9.88 -8.52
N ASP A 55 9.04 10.17 -9.80
CA ASP A 55 10.18 9.68 -10.58
C ASP A 55 11.51 10.27 -10.09
N SER A 56 12.56 9.46 -10.05
CA SER A 56 13.90 9.94 -9.74
C SER A 56 14.38 10.93 -10.82
N ALA A 57 15.16 11.94 -10.42
CA ALA A 57 15.62 12.97 -11.35
C ALA A 57 16.53 12.42 -12.48
N ALA A 58 17.07 11.21 -12.34
CA ALA A 58 18.06 10.61 -13.23
C ALA A 58 17.52 9.34 -13.94
N ASN A 59 16.65 9.54 -14.93
CA ASN A 59 16.08 8.50 -15.80
C ASN A 59 17.08 7.73 -16.71
N SER A 60 18.38 7.91 -16.48
CA SER A 60 19.46 7.34 -17.31
C SER A 60 19.89 5.95 -16.88
N VAL A 61 19.38 5.44 -15.76
CA VAL A 61 19.71 4.12 -15.19
C VAL A 61 18.42 3.37 -14.84
N ASP A 62 18.49 2.05 -14.77
CA ASP A 62 17.39 1.24 -14.23
C ASP A 62 17.18 1.55 -12.74
N ASP A 63 15.93 1.76 -12.35
CA ASP A 63 15.53 2.12 -10.99
C ASP A 63 15.32 0.91 -10.10
N TYR A 64 14.90 -0.19 -10.72
CA TYR A 64 14.48 -1.39 -10.04
C TYR A 64 15.46 -2.53 -10.30
N SER A 65 15.63 -3.39 -9.30
CA SER A 65 16.40 -4.62 -9.43
C SER A 65 15.68 -5.75 -8.73
N TYR A 66 16.01 -6.99 -9.07
CA TYR A 66 15.36 -8.19 -8.51
C TYR A 66 16.39 -9.24 -8.12
N ASP A 67 16.02 -10.08 -7.15
CA ASP A 67 16.74 -11.32 -6.87
C ASP A 67 16.37 -12.44 -7.86
N ALA A 68 16.99 -13.61 -7.72
CA ALA A 68 16.73 -14.76 -8.57
C ALA A 68 15.31 -15.34 -8.41
N ASN A 69 14.62 -15.05 -7.31
CA ASN A 69 13.24 -15.45 -7.07
C ASN A 69 12.23 -14.41 -7.59
N GLY A 70 12.71 -13.32 -8.20
CA GLY A 70 11.86 -12.27 -8.74
C GLY A 70 11.31 -11.32 -7.68
N ASN A 71 11.94 -11.23 -6.51
CA ASN A 71 11.60 -10.21 -5.52
C ASN A 71 12.37 -8.93 -5.79
N MET A 72 11.70 -7.77 -5.72
CA MET A 72 12.36 -6.48 -5.90
C MET A 72 13.42 -6.25 -4.82
N THR A 73 14.67 -5.99 -5.18
CA THR A 73 15.75 -5.73 -4.22
C THR A 73 16.12 -4.26 -4.12
N LYS A 74 15.64 -3.43 -5.04
CA LYS A 74 16.02 -2.02 -5.15
C LYS A 74 14.90 -1.21 -5.82
N ASP A 75 14.72 0.03 -5.37
CA ASP A 75 13.86 1.05 -5.97
C ASP A 75 14.49 2.44 -5.74
N ASN A 76 15.14 2.98 -6.77
CA ASN A 76 15.75 4.31 -6.71
C ASN A 76 14.73 5.43 -6.48
N ASN A 77 13.50 5.28 -6.97
CA ASN A 77 12.46 6.31 -6.89
C ASN A 77 12.00 6.52 -5.43
N LYS A 78 12.16 5.49 -4.59
CA LYS A 78 11.92 5.57 -3.14
C LYS A 78 13.20 5.53 -2.30
N ASN A 79 14.37 5.71 -2.91
CA ASN A 79 15.68 5.62 -2.26
C ASN A 79 15.94 4.28 -1.56
N ILE A 80 15.28 3.20 -1.98
CA ILE A 80 15.48 1.85 -1.44
C ILE A 80 16.73 1.26 -2.09
N THR A 81 17.76 1.02 -1.28
CA THR A 81 19.05 0.49 -1.73
C THR A 81 19.16 -1.02 -1.60
N ALA A 82 18.38 -1.62 -0.70
CA ALA A 82 18.34 -3.06 -0.51
C ALA A 82 17.01 -3.50 0.11
N ILE A 83 16.45 -4.60 -0.39
CA ILE A 83 15.43 -5.39 0.29
C ILE A 83 15.95 -6.81 0.44
N THR A 84 15.82 -7.36 1.65
CA THR A 84 16.12 -8.77 1.94
C THR A 84 14.84 -9.51 2.28
N TYR A 85 14.78 -10.80 1.95
CA TYR A 85 13.58 -11.61 2.00
C TYR A 85 13.78 -12.88 2.82
N ASN A 86 12.69 -13.39 3.39
CA ASN A 86 12.66 -14.74 3.97
C ASN A 86 12.35 -15.81 2.89
N HIS A 87 12.28 -17.07 3.31
CA HIS A 87 12.00 -18.20 2.41
C HIS A 87 10.57 -18.21 1.82
N LEU A 88 9.67 -17.36 2.31
CA LEU A 88 8.32 -17.14 1.78
C LEU A 88 8.27 -15.94 0.81
N ASN A 89 9.43 -15.37 0.44
CA ASN A 89 9.52 -14.16 -0.36
C ASN A 89 8.85 -12.92 0.28
N LEU A 90 8.75 -12.89 1.62
CA LEU A 90 8.29 -11.71 2.38
C LEU A 90 9.49 -10.87 2.82
N PRO A 91 9.43 -9.52 2.72
CA PRO A 91 10.56 -8.65 3.04
C PRO A 91 10.85 -8.68 4.54
N ILE A 92 12.08 -8.97 4.94
CA ILE A 92 12.51 -8.94 6.35
C ILE A 92 13.24 -7.64 6.71
N LYS A 93 13.85 -6.97 5.73
CA LYS A 93 14.47 -5.66 5.91
C LYS A 93 14.49 -4.86 4.62
N ILE A 94 14.03 -3.62 4.69
CA ILE A 94 14.12 -2.61 3.65
C ILE A 94 15.10 -1.53 4.14
N THR A 95 16.15 -1.28 3.37
CA THR A 95 17.16 -0.26 3.67
C THR A 95 17.03 0.91 2.71
N PHE A 96 16.98 2.11 3.25
CA PHE A 96 16.92 3.35 2.51
C PHE A 96 18.29 4.03 2.55
N ALA A 97 18.66 4.74 1.49
CA ALA A 97 20.00 5.30 1.32
C ALA A 97 20.46 6.15 2.52
N THR A 98 19.64 7.12 2.93
CA THR A 98 20.00 8.10 3.98
C THR A 98 18.98 8.19 5.11
N THR A 99 17.74 7.74 4.90
CA THR A 99 16.63 8.01 5.82
C THR A 99 16.49 6.96 6.92
N GLY A 100 16.94 5.72 6.70
CA GLY A 100 16.84 4.66 7.71
C GLY A 100 16.59 3.27 7.16
N ASN A 101 15.94 2.43 7.96
CA ASN A 101 15.52 1.09 7.56
C ASN A 101 14.23 0.65 8.26
N ILE A 102 13.54 -0.31 7.66
CA ILE A 102 12.38 -1.00 8.23
C ILE A 102 12.70 -2.48 8.32
N VAL A 103 12.47 -3.08 9.48
CA VAL A 103 12.64 -4.52 9.75
C VAL A 103 11.28 -5.12 10.08
N TYR A 104 10.99 -6.30 9.53
CA TYR A 104 9.75 -7.03 9.78
C TYR A 104 10.04 -8.39 10.39
N ILE A 105 9.18 -8.79 11.33
CA ILE A 105 9.18 -10.13 11.91
C ILE A 105 7.85 -10.79 11.57
N TYR A 106 7.94 -12.03 11.11
CA TYR A 106 6.79 -12.86 10.75
C TYR A 106 6.78 -14.12 11.61
N ASN A 107 5.58 -14.66 11.86
CA ASN A 107 5.47 -16.02 12.36
C ASN A 107 5.70 -17.05 11.24
N ALA A 108 5.69 -18.34 11.58
CA ALA A 108 5.94 -19.42 10.63
C ALA A 108 4.88 -19.53 9.51
N ALA A 109 3.69 -18.95 9.70
CA ALA A 109 2.64 -18.89 8.69
C ALA A 109 2.76 -17.68 7.75
N GLY A 110 3.81 -16.85 7.91
CA GLY A 110 4.00 -15.63 7.11
C GLY A 110 3.15 -14.44 7.58
N GLN A 111 2.50 -14.51 8.74
CA GLN A 111 1.79 -13.38 9.30
C GLN A 111 2.77 -12.43 9.97
N LYS A 112 2.71 -11.14 9.63
CA LYS A 112 3.53 -10.10 10.24
C LYS A 112 3.13 -9.91 11.71
N VAL A 113 4.11 -10.01 12.61
CA VAL A 113 3.92 -9.87 14.07
C VAL A 113 4.62 -8.64 14.63
N GLN A 114 5.65 -8.12 13.95
CA GLN A 114 6.33 -6.88 14.35
C GLN A 114 6.89 -6.13 13.15
N LYS A 115 6.90 -4.79 13.25
CA LYS A 115 7.57 -3.86 12.35
C LYS A 115 8.43 -2.92 13.19
N VAL A 116 9.71 -2.77 12.86
CA VAL A 116 10.62 -1.83 13.50
C VAL A 116 11.08 -0.82 12.46
N VAL A 117 10.84 0.46 12.70
CA VAL A 117 11.27 1.55 11.82
C VAL A 117 12.38 2.30 12.53
N THR A 118 13.56 2.34 11.93
CA THR A 118 14.70 3.12 12.41
C THR A 118 14.93 4.28 11.46
N ILE A 119 14.85 5.51 11.97
CA ILE A 119 15.16 6.75 11.25
C ILE A 119 16.58 7.18 11.61
N THR A 120 17.39 7.54 10.62
CA THR A 120 18.79 7.96 10.82
C THR A 120 18.91 9.37 11.39
N SER A 121 18.10 10.33 10.91
CA SER A 121 18.17 11.74 11.32
C SER A 121 16.81 12.44 11.26
N PRO A 122 16.32 13.01 12.39
CA PRO A 122 16.83 12.78 13.74
C PRO A 122 16.72 11.29 14.11
N ALA A 123 17.73 10.76 14.81
CA ALA A 123 17.79 9.35 15.16
C ALA A 123 16.57 8.96 16.01
N SER A 124 15.79 8.00 15.51
CA SER A 124 14.55 7.56 16.15
C SER A 124 14.34 6.08 15.83
N THR A 125 13.69 5.35 16.73
CA THR A 125 13.23 3.99 16.45
C THR A 125 11.85 3.80 17.03
N THR A 126 10.94 3.31 16.21
CA THR A 126 9.59 2.92 16.62
C THR A 126 9.37 1.45 16.35
N THR A 127 8.66 0.79 17.25
CA THR A 127 8.26 -0.62 17.12
C THR A 127 6.75 -0.68 17.09
N THR A 128 6.20 -1.35 16.08
CA THR A 128 4.79 -1.69 15.98
C THR A 128 4.62 -3.20 16.15
N ASP A 129 3.89 -3.61 17.17
CA ASP A 129 3.54 -5.01 17.41
C ASP A 129 2.10 -5.28 16.95
N TYR A 130 1.89 -6.44 16.32
CA TYR A 130 0.62 -6.87 15.76
C TYR A 130 0.15 -8.15 16.48
N LEU A 131 -1.01 -8.09 17.13
CA LEU A 131 -1.55 -9.21 17.89
C LEU A 131 -3.07 -9.36 17.67
N GLY A 132 -3.49 -10.26 16.79
CA GLY A 132 -4.91 -10.54 16.57
C GLY A 132 -5.73 -9.31 16.19
N GLY A 133 -5.16 -8.40 15.39
CA GLY A 133 -5.77 -7.13 15.00
C GLY A 133 -5.46 -5.96 15.95
N TYR A 134 -5.03 -6.22 17.19
CA TYR A 134 -4.54 -5.18 18.08
C TYR A 134 -3.19 -4.67 17.56
N GLN A 135 -3.02 -3.34 17.56
CA GLN A 135 -1.75 -2.70 17.23
C GLN A 135 -1.22 -1.90 18.40
N TYR A 136 0.06 -2.12 18.70
CA TYR A 136 0.79 -1.43 19.76
C TYR A 136 1.94 -0.66 19.13
N LEU A 137 2.09 0.61 19.49
CA LEU A 137 3.25 1.43 19.12
C LEU A 137 4.12 1.61 20.36
N ASN A 138 5.36 1.15 20.31
CA ASN A 138 6.30 1.16 21.44
C ASN A 138 5.66 0.61 22.72
N THR A 139 5.02 -0.57 22.63
CA THR A 139 4.27 -1.25 23.71
C THR A 139 2.96 -0.57 24.15
N VAL A 140 2.59 0.58 23.59
CA VAL A 140 1.34 1.29 23.91
C VAL A 140 0.25 0.92 22.91
N LEU A 141 -0.87 0.37 23.39
CA LEU A 141 -2.03 0.07 22.56
C LEU A 141 -2.51 1.32 21.82
N GLN A 142 -2.65 1.22 20.50
CA GLN A 142 -3.17 2.29 19.64
C GLN A 142 -4.64 2.05 19.31
N PHE A 143 -4.95 0.86 18.79
CA PHE A 143 -6.31 0.47 18.45
C PHE A 143 -6.48 -1.03 18.29
N PHE A 144 -7.73 -1.46 18.18
CA PHE A 144 -8.12 -2.80 17.76
C PHE A 144 -9.42 -2.75 16.92
N PRO A 145 -9.61 -3.66 15.95
CA PRO A 145 -10.72 -3.59 15.00
C PRO A 145 -12.06 -3.98 15.61
N THR A 146 -13.13 -3.51 14.98
CA THR A 146 -14.52 -3.95 15.17
C THR A 146 -15.14 -4.23 13.79
N ALA A 147 -16.35 -4.81 13.75
CA ALA A 147 -17.04 -5.08 12.49
C ALA A 147 -17.23 -3.81 11.63
N GLU A 148 -17.61 -2.70 12.27
CA GLU A 148 -17.95 -1.43 11.60
C GLU A 148 -16.83 -0.38 11.64
N GLY A 149 -15.63 -0.76 12.11
CA GLY A 149 -14.52 0.18 12.25
C GLY A 149 -13.46 -0.31 13.24
N TYR A 150 -13.16 0.51 14.25
CA TYR A 150 -12.17 0.18 15.26
C TYR A 150 -12.41 0.94 16.56
N VAL A 151 -11.76 0.48 17.63
CA VAL A 151 -11.68 1.20 18.90
C VAL A 151 -10.30 1.85 19.00
N GLU A 152 -10.28 3.17 19.10
CA GLU A 152 -9.11 3.98 19.41
C GLU A 152 -8.85 3.95 20.93
N ALA A 153 -7.62 3.62 21.33
CA ALA A 153 -7.18 3.74 22.72
C ALA A 153 -6.65 5.16 22.96
N VAL A 154 -7.45 6.01 23.60
CA VAL A 154 -7.06 7.40 23.95
C VAL A 154 -6.10 7.40 25.13
N THR A 155 -6.34 6.51 26.10
CA THR A 155 -5.42 6.19 27.19
C THR A 155 -5.49 4.68 27.45
N ALA A 156 -4.65 4.17 28.37
CA ALA A 156 -4.69 2.76 28.77
C ALA A 156 -6.06 2.30 29.32
N SER A 157 -6.93 3.23 29.72
CA SER A 157 -8.25 2.95 30.29
C SER A 157 -9.39 3.75 29.65
N SER A 158 -9.14 4.42 28.51
CA SER A 158 -10.14 5.24 27.82
C SER A 158 -10.14 4.89 26.34
N PHE A 159 -11.34 4.59 25.83
CA PHE A 159 -11.55 4.07 24.50
C PHE A 159 -12.60 4.91 23.76
N LYS A 160 -12.40 5.10 22.46
CA LYS A 160 -13.37 5.74 21.57
C LYS A 160 -13.67 4.84 20.39
N TYR A 161 -14.96 4.63 20.11
CA TYR A 161 -15.38 3.93 18.90
C TYR A 161 -15.23 4.86 17.71
N VAL A 162 -14.64 4.35 16.64
CA VAL A 162 -14.54 5.00 15.35
C VAL A 162 -15.21 4.11 14.32
N TYR A 163 -16.15 4.68 13.59
CA TYR A 163 -16.88 4.01 12.53
C TYR A 163 -16.23 4.31 11.18
N GLN A 164 -16.30 3.33 10.28
CA GLN A 164 -15.77 3.44 8.93
C GLN A 164 -16.86 3.20 7.89
N TYR A 165 -17.04 4.17 7.00
CA TYR A 165 -17.77 3.94 5.78
C TYR A 165 -16.80 3.42 4.71
N LYS A 166 -17.13 2.29 4.11
CA LYS A 166 -16.32 1.60 3.10
C LYS A 166 -17.08 1.53 1.77
N ASP A 167 -16.36 1.54 0.66
CA ASP A 167 -16.97 1.27 -0.66
C ASP A 167 -17.12 -0.24 -0.93
N HIS A 168 -17.60 -0.59 -2.13
CA HIS A 168 -17.92 -1.98 -2.50
C HIS A 168 -16.70 -2.93 -2.52
N LEU A 169 -15.48 -2.40 -2.60
CA LEU A 169 -14.23 -3.16 -2.51
C LEU A 169 -13.61 -3.12 -1.11
N GLY A 170 -14.32 -2.56 -0.14
CA GLY A 170 -13.85 -2.43 1.24
C GLY A 170 -12.82 -1.32 1.43
N ASN A 171 -12.66 -0.38 0.49
CA ASN A 171 -11.78 0.77 0.70
C ASN A 171 -12.41 1.69 1.75
N VAL A 172 -11.66 2.06 2.78
CA VAL A 172 -12.13 3.03 3.78
C VAL A 172 -12.27 4.39 3.11
N ARG A 173 -13.48 4.94 3.04
CA ARG A 173 -13.79 6.26 2.44
C ARG A 173 -13.93 7.37 3.47
N LEU A 174 -14.52 7.06 4.62
CA LEU A 174 -14.74 7.99 5.70
C LEU A 174 -14.49 7.30 7.04
N SER A 175 -13.77 7.95 7.95
CA SER A 175 -13.67 7.55 9.36
C SER A 175 -14.20 8.67 10.23
N TYR A 176 -15.07 8.36 11.18
CA TYR A 176 -15.73 9.35 12.04
C TYR A 176 -16.10 8.79 13.41
N LYS A 177 -16.33 9.67 14.38
CA LYS A 177 -16.75 9.28 15.73
C LYS A 177 -17.75 10.28 16.31
N ASP A 178 -18.83 9.79 16.91
CA ASP A 178 -19.75 10.62 17.70
C ASP A 178 -19.08 10.92 19.05
N SER A 179 -18.42 12.07 19.14
CA SER A 179 -17.59 12.46 20.29
C SER A 179 -18.41 13.05 21.41
N ASP A 180 -19.55 13.67 21.11
CA ASP A 180 -20.44 14.28 22.11
C ASP A 180 -21.65 13.40 22.47
N GLY A 181 -21.88 12.32 21.73
CA GLY A 181 -22.92 11.32 21.98
C GLY A 181 -24.32 11.80 21.61
N ASN A 182 -24.44 12.82 20.75
CA ASN A 182 -25.73 13.41 20.39
C ASN A 182 -26.45 12.64 19.26
N GLY A 183 -25.82 11.63 18.66
CA GLY A 183 -26.38 10.82 17.58
C GLY A 183 -26.29 11.43 16.18
N SER A 184 -25.60 12.56 16.02
CA SER A 184 -25.34 13.25 14.75
C SER A 184 -23.84 13.46 14.57
N ILE A 185 -23.34 13.39 13.33
CA ILE A 185 -21.91 13.56 13.04
C ILE A 185 -21.67 14.95 12.46
N ALA A 186 -20.98 15.80 13.21
CA ALA A 186 -20.51 17.10 12.75
C ALA A 186 -19.20 17.00 11.95
N ALA A 187 -18.85 18.04 11.19
CA ALA A 187 -17.60 18.06 10.41
C ALA A 187 -16.34 17.90 11.28
N ALA A 188 -16.36 18.39 12.54
CA ALA A 188 -15.25 18.25 13.49
C ALA A 188 -15.05 16.80 14.02
N GLU A 189 -16.04 15.94 13.79
CA GLU A 189 -16.06 14.54 14.21
C GLU A 189 -15.62 13.57 13.11
N ILE A 190 -15.40 14.11 11.90
CA ILE A 190 -14.76 13.41 10.81
C ILE A 190 -13.26 13.34 11.09
N LEU A 191 -12.73 12.13 11.17
CA LEU A 191 -11.31 11.90 11.44
C LEU A 191 -10.49 11.89 10.16
N GLU A 192 -11.04 11.31 9.10
CA GLU A 192 -10.36 11.18 7.82
C GLU A 192 -11.37 10.95 6.70
N GLN A 193 -11.10 11.56 5.55
CA GLN A 193 -11.70 11.21 4.27
C GLN A 193 -10.61 10.66 3.34
N ASN A 194 -10.93 9.59 2.63
CA ASN A 194 -10.02 8.97 1.67
C ASN A 194 -10.73 8.72 0.34
N ASP A 195 -10.16 9.29 -0.71
CA ASP A 195 -10.52 9.00 -2.09
C ASP A 195 -9.31 8.40 -2.80
N TYR A 196 -9.55 7.49 -3.74
CA TYR A 196 -8.49 6.72 -4.37
C TYR A 196 -8.64 6.74 -5.88
N TYR A 197 -7.49 6.82 -6.56
CA TYR A 197 -7.36 6.42 -7.95
C TYR A 197 -7.66 4.92 -8.07
N PRO A 198 -8.03 4.40 -9.25
CA PRO A 198 -8.42 2.99 -9.42
C PRO A 198 -7.43 1.99 -8.81
N PHE A 199 -6.13 2.22 -8.99
CA PHE A 199 -5.04 1.37 -8.46
C PHE A 199 -4.69 1.65 -6.98
N GLY A 200 -5.52 2.39 -6.24
CA GLY A 200 -5.39 2.56 -4.79
C GLY A 200 -4.47 3.68 -4.33
N LEU A 201 -3.90 4.46 -5.25
CA LEU A 201 -3.18 5.68 -4.87
C LEU A 201 -4.19 6.69 -4.30
N LYS A 202 -3.93 7.19 -3.09
CA LYS A 202 -4.83 8.13 -2.44
C LYS A 202 -4.80 9.49 -3.15
N HIS A 203 -5.97 10.07 -3.38
CA HIS A 203 -6.11 11.46 -3.82
C HIS A 203 -5.65 12.41 -2.70
N THR A 204 -5.01 13.50 -3.08
CA THR A 204 -4.68 14.61 -2.17
C THR A 204 -5.52 15.81 -2.55
N GLY A 205 -6.00 16.59 -1.58
CA GLY A 205 -6.59 17.92 -1.83
C GLY A 205 -8.12 18.02 -1.92
N TYR A 206 -8.86 16.97 -1.58
CA TYR A 206 -10.34 16.97 -1.55
C TYR A 206 -10.90 16.88 -0.13
N GLY A 207 -12.09 17.46 0.08
CA GLY A 207 -12.87 17.37 1.31
C GLY A 207 -12.46 18.35 2.43
N PRO A 208 -13.25 18.42 3.52
CA PRO A 208 -13.00 19.33 4.65
C PRO A 208 -11.82 18.87 5.53
N VAL A 209 -11.45 17.58 5.46
CA VAL A 209 -10.36 16.98 6.24
C VAL A 209 -9.28 16.50 5.28
N ILE A 210 -8.29 17.37 5.05
CA ILE A 210 -7.19 17.13 4.10
C ILE A 210 -6.10 16.23 4.72
N GLN A 211 -6.02 16.17 6.04
CA GLN A 211 -5.10 15.30 6.78
C GLN A 211 -5.83 14.57 7.90
N SER A 212 -5.51 13.29 8.10
CA SER A 212 -6.09 12.48 9.17
C SER A 212 -5.80 13.10 10.54
N THR A 213 -6.83 13.27 11.36
CA THR A 213 -6.68 13.66 12.77
C THR A 213 -6.39 12.45 13.67
N ASN A 214 -6.45 11.24 13.13
CA ASN A 214 -5.96 10.02 13.76
C ASN A 214 -4.87 9.36 12.89
N PRO A 215 -3.60 9.74 13.04
CA PRO A 215 -2.51 9.22 12.21
C PRO A 215 -2.15 7.77 12.52
N ALA A 216 -2.62 7.21 13.64
CA ALA A 216 -2.28 5.85 14.07
C ALA A 216 -2.94 4.79 13.17
N LEU A 217 -4.14 5.05 12.64
CA LEU A 217 -4.81 4.09 11.77
C LEU A 217 -4.24 4.15 10.35
N LYS A 218 -3.58 3.08 9.94
CA LYS A 218 -2.94 2.94 8.63
C LYS A 218 -3.71 2.07 7.63
N TYR A 219 -4.86 1.51 8.00
CA TYR A 219 -5.67 0.67 7.12
C TYR A 219 -6.55 1.51 6.18
N LYS A 220 -6.31 1.45 4.86
CA LYS A 220 -6.92 2.37 3.87
C LYS A 220 -7.56 1.61 2.69
N TYR A 221 -6.85 1.51 1.57
CA TYR A 221 -7.28 0.80 0.36
C TYR A 221 -7.40 -0.70 0.63
N ASN A 222 -8.52 -1.30 0.24
CA ASN A 222 -8.89 -2.70 0.45
C ASN A 222 -8.75 -3.18 1.91
N GLY A 223 -8.86 -2.26 2.87
CA GLY A 223 -8.63 -2.53 4.28
C GLY A 223 -7.20 -2.96 4.62
N LYS A 224 -6.22 -2.67 3.74
CA LYS A 224 -4.80 -3.04 3.92
C LYS A 224 -4.02 -1.92 4.57
N GLU A 225 -3.01 -2.31 5.35
CA GLU A 225 -2.13 -1.37 6.04
C GLU A 225 -1.24 -0.67 5.01
N LEU A 226 -1.37 0.67 4.93
CA LEU A 226 -0.43 1.53 4.23
C LEU A 226 0.79 1.77 5.12
N GLN A 227 1.94 1.30 4.65
CA GLN A 227 3.24 1.56 5.25
C GLN A 227 3.85 2.78 4.56
N ASP A 228 3.64 3.96 5.14
CA ASP A 228 4.11 5.26 4.62
C ASP A 228 5.46 5.69 5.22
N GLU A 229 6.03 4.89 6.12
CA GLU A 229 7.27 5.22 6.80
C GLU A 229 8.44 5.34 5.83
N LEU A 230 9.31 6.33 6.05
CA LEU A 230 10.48 6.62 5.21
C LEU A 230 10.15 6.87 3.72
N GLY A 231 8.87 7.13 3.39
CA GLY A 231 8.41 7.31 2.02
C GLY A 231 8.10 6.01 1.27
N LEU A 232 7.99 4.88 1.98
CA LEU A 232 7.74 3.56 1.38
C LEU A 232 6.42 3.51 0.59
N ASN A 233 5.32 3.96 1.19
CA ASN A 233 3.99 4.04 0.61
C ASN A 233 3.48 2.73 -0.02
N PHE A 234 3.75 1.59 0.62
CA PHE A 234 3.27 0.27 0.18
C PHE A 234 2.09 -0.22 1.01
N TYR A 235 1.17 -0.91 0.36
CA TYR A 235 0.16 -1.69 1.04
C TYR A 235 0.65 -3.09 1.35
N ASP A 236 0.39 -3.54 2.58
CA ASP A 236 0.66 -4.91 3.02
C ASP A 236 -0.58 -5.79 2.87
N TYR A 237 -0.52 -6.74 1.94
CA TYR A 237 -1.59 -7.69 1.69
C TYR A 237 -1.39 -9.02 2.41
N GLY A 238 -0.28 -9.20 3.13
CA GLY A 238 0.08 -10.47 3.78
C GLY A 238 1.09 -11.23 2.95
N ALA A 239 0.68 -11.81 1.82
CA ALA A 239 1.59 -12.62 0.97
C ALA A 239 2.52 -11.77 0.09
N ARG A 240 2.14 -10.52 -0.19
CA ARG A 240 2.86 -9.60 -1.06
C ARG A 240 2.72 -8.15 -0.59
N ASN A 241 3.65 -7.31 -1.04
CA ASN A 241 3.58 -5.86 -0.87
C ASN A 241 3.25 -5.20 -2.22
N TYR A 242 2.34 -4.23 -2.16
CA TYR A 242 1.76 -3.57 -3.32
C TYR A 242 2.14 -2.09 -3.34
N ASP A 243 2.65 -1.60 -4.47
CA ASP A 243 2.86 -0.17 -4.70
C ASP A 243 1.67 0.42 -5.48
N PRO A 244 0.80 1.22 -4.84
CA PRO A 244 -0.34 1.85 -5.50
C PRO A 244 0.06 2.94 -6.50
N ALA A 245 1.25 3.53 -6.36
CA ALA A 245 1.76 4.51 -7.32
C ALA A 245 2.15 3.84 -8.64
N LEU A 246 2.62 2.58 -8.59
CA LEU A 246 2.94 1.74 -9.74
C LEU A 246 1.76 0.89 -10.22
N GLY A 247 0.79 0.61 -9.37
CA GLY A 247 -0.32 -0.29 -9.66
C GLY A 247 0.09 -1.77 -9.70
N ARG A 248 1.14 -2.16 -8.97
CA ARG A 248 1.80 -3.47 -9.13
C ARG A 248 2.37 -4.05 -7.84
N TRP A 249 2.58 -5.37 -7.85
CA TRP A 249 3.28 -6.10 -6.79
C TRP A 249 4.80 -6.00 -6.90
N MET A 250 5.48 -6.10 -5.75
CA MET A 250 6.94 -6.06 -5.66
C MET A 250 7.62 -7.44 -5.80
N ASN A 251 6.86 -8.51 -5.59
CA ASN A 251 7.31 -9.90 -5.70
C ASN A 251 6.33 -10.71 -6.56
N MET A 252 6.78 -11.85 -7.07
CA MET A 252 5.95 -12.74 -7.88
C MET A 252 4.79 -13.32 -7.06
N ASP A 253 3.65 -13.49 -7.71
CA ASP A 253 2.50 -14.20 -7.17
C ASP A 253 2.86 -15.62 -6.71
N PRO A 254 2.62 -15.99 -5.43
CA PRO A 254 2.82 -17.36 -4.96
C PRO A 254 1.99 -18.41 -5.72
N LEU A 255 0.90 -17.99 -6.37
CA LEU A 255 0.00 -18.82 -7.18
C LEU A 255 0.07 -18.45 -8.68
N ALA A 256 1.19 -17.93 -9.15
CA ALA A 256 1.39 -17.52 -10.54
C ALA A 256 1.03 -18.62 -11.57
N GLU A 257 1.17 -19.90 -11.21
CA GLU A 257 0.82 -21.04 -12.06
C GLU A 257 -0.68 -21.20 -12.33
N LYS A 258 -1.54 -20.63 -11.48
CA LYS A 258 -2.99 -20.55 -11.69
C LYS A 258 -3.36 -19.45 -12.68
N GLY A 259 -2.58 -18.38 -12.71
CA GLY A 259 -2.76 -17.20 -13.54
C GLY A 259 -1.89 -17.17 -14.81
N ARG A 260 -1.68 -18.29 -15.51
CA ARG A 260 -0.68 -18.42 -16.60
C ARG A 260 -0.76 -17.40 -17.75
N ARG A 261 -1.89 -16.71 -17.88
CA ARG A 261 -2.12 -15.67 -18.89
C ARG A 261 -1.70 -14.29 -18.42
N TRP A 262 -1.57 -14.06 -17.11
CA TRP A 262 -1.29 -12.76 -16.51
C TRP A 262 0.16 -12.68 -16.05
N SER A 263 0.67 -11.45 -15.96
CA SER A 263 1.96 -11.22 -15.33
C SER A 263 1.89 -11.61 -13.84
N PRO A 264 2.88 -12.35 -13.29
CA PRO A 264 3.03 -12.60 -11.86
C PRO A 264 3.07 -11.36 -10.96
N TYR A 265 3.22 -10.16 -11.53
CA TYR A 265 3.24 -8.88 -10.80
C TYR A 265 1.97 -8.04 -11.03
N ASN A 266 0.98 -8.60 -11.72
CA ASN A 266 -0.28 -7.94 -12.04
C ASN A 266 -1.18 -7.81 -10.80
N TYR A 267 -1.78 -6.63 -10.62
CA TYR A 267 -2.81 -6.41 -9.61
C TYR A 267 -4.20 -6.43 -10.24
N ALA A 268 -5.13 -7.17 -9.63
CA ALA A 268 -6.56 -7.13 -9.96
C ALA A 268 -6.91 -7.35 -11.44
N MET A 269 -6.10 -8.14 -12.17
CA MET A 269 -6.26 -8.36 -13.62
C MET A 269 -6.32 -7.06 -14.44
N ASP A 270 -5.60 -6.01 -14.00
CA ASP A 270 -5.67 -4.65 -14.55
C ASP A 270 -7.05 -3.98 -14.48
N ASN A 271 -7.99 -4.52 -13.68
CA ASN A 271 -9.31 -3.96 -13.44
C ASN A 271 -9.61 -3.85 -11.93
N PRO A 272 -8.90 -2.96 -11.21
CA PRO A 272 -9.02 -2.79 -9.76
C PRO A 272 -10.30 -2.08 -9.31
N VAL A 273 -11.20 -1.74 -10.24
CA VAL A 273 -12.55 -1.23 -9.95
C VAL A 273 -13.52 -2.38 -9.69
N TYR A 274 -13.21 -3.58 -10.20
CA TYR A 274 -14.07 -4.75 -10.11
C TYR A 274 -13.43 -5.92 -9.33
N PHE A 275 -12.11 -6.09 -9.45
CA PHE A 275 -11.37 -7.15 -8.77
C PHE A 275 -10.53 -6.60 -7.62
N ILE A 276 -10.31 -7.46 -6.63
CA ILE A 276 -9.43 -7.25 -5.49
C ILE A 276 -8.61 -8.52 -5.29
N ASP A 277 -7.39 -8.39 -4.79
CA ASP A 277 -6.63 -9.52 -4.25
C ASP A 277 -6.73 -9.48 -2.71
N PRO A 278 -7.47 -10.38 -2.05
CA PRO A 278 -7.73 -10.26 -0.61
C PRO A 278 -6.52 -10.54 0.27
N ASP A 279 -5.56 -11.35 -0.17
CA ASP A 279 -4.45 -11.84 0.65
C ASP A 279 -3.09 -11.74 -0.04
N GLY A 280 -3.06 -11.18 -1.25
CA GLY A 280 -1.87 -11.10 -2.09
C GLY A 280 -1.53 -12.42 -2.75
N MET A 281 -2.42 -13.42 -2.81
CA MET A 281 -2.19 -14.68 -3.51
C MET A 281 -3.14 -14.89 -4.69
N GLY A 282 -4.18 -14.07 -4.87
CA GLY A 282 -5.09 -14.25 -5.98
C GLY A 282 -6.25 -13.28 -6.03
N ASN A 283 -6.63 -12.94 -7.27
CA ASN A 283 -7.73 -12.01 -7.52
C ASN A 283 -9.10 -12.69 -7.36
N VAL A 284 -10.03 -11.99 -6.71
CA VAL A 284 -11.46 -12.35 -6.62
C VAL A 284 -12.32 -11.17 -7.10
N SER A 285 -13.52 -11.46 -7.61
CA SER A 285 -14.51 -10.42 -7.93
C SER A 285 -15.18 -9.88 -6.67
N ASP A 286 -15.57 -8.61 -6.68
CA ASP A 286 -16.34 -7.94 -5.62
C ASP A 286 -17.54 -8.77 -5.09
N VAL A 287 -18.29 -9.44 -5.97
CA VAL A 287 -19.44 -10.30 -5.61
C VAL A 287 -19.07 -11.42 -4.62
N LEU A 288 -17.83 -11.89 -4.64
CA LEU A 288 -17.37 -12.98 -3.78
C LEU A 288 -16.80 -12.47 -2.45
N VAL A 289 -16.38 -11.21 -2.36
CA VAL A 289 -15.77 -10.62 -1.15
C VAL A 289 -16.78 -10.53 0.00
N VAL A 290 -18.05 -10.25 -0.32
CA VAL A 290 -19.15 -10.15 0.66
C VAL A 290 -19.37 -11.46 1.44
N ASN A 291 -18.92 -12.59 0.91
CA ASN A 291 -19.12 -13.91 1.51
C ASN A 291 -17.94 -14.41 2.37
N TYR A 292 -16.84 -13.64 2.49
CA TYR A 292 -15.63 -14.02 3.24
C TYR A 292 -15.35 -13.14 4.47
N SER A 293 -16.39 -12.62 5.12
CA SER A 293 -16.24 -12.02 6.45
C SER A 293 -16.22 -13.11 7.52
N ILE A 294 -15.09 -13.31 8.19
CA ILE A 294 -14.97 -14.06 9.46
C ILE A 294 -14.48 -13.09 10.53
#